data_AF-A0A7S1BK59-F1
#
_entry.id   AF-A0A7S1BK59-F1
#
_cell.length_a   1.000
_cell.length_b   1.000
_cell.length_c   1.000
_cell.angle_alpha   90.00
_cell.angle_beta   90.00
_cell.angle_gamma   90.00
#
_symmetry.space_group_name_H-M   'P 1'
#
loop_
_entity.id
_entity.type
_entity.pdbx_description
1 polymer ?
#
loop_
_entity_poly.entity_id
_entity_poly.type
_entity_poly.pdbx_seq_one_letter_code
_entity_poly.pdbx_strand_id
1 'polypeptide(L)'
;MSARIDLSSGGGFSNWKQMCRIGRTKPAIIDHYMSGTEWTEFCDDIDEALEPLNRASKYSTIAFFVAFVSAIISMIFFAITIFSKQKDLMPSFDGTSFDDNFGSFDDDFGPPRGIFYGFGIIFVTVIISVAFTCNTGYKWQKSSEDIEEICAETSERQPRLSFHVRFERYYTFHGDEAKSHVNQYIEVLINQQGMHTELEPVAPYAPASSPYVVAAIPDDTVQQRLKELEEVKHLLTEIEYSDKRTEILTDL
;
A
#
# COMPACT_ATOMS: atom_id res chain seq x y z
N MET A 1 -2.19 -5.94 -25.23
CA MET A 1 -2.68 -6.71 -24.07
C MET A 1 -1.81 -6.37 -22.87
N SER A 2 -2.38 -6.37 -21.65
CA SER A 2 -1.64 -6.08 -20.42
C SER A 2 -1.83 -7.18 -19.38
N ALA A 3 -0.83 -7.36 -18.52
CA ALA A 3 -0.92 -8.14 -17.29
C ALA A 3 -0.52 -7.29 -16.10
N ARG A 4 -1.12 -7.62 -14.95
CA ARG A 4 -0.84 -6.98 -13.67
C ARG A 4 -0.10 -7.98 -12.78
N ILE A 5 1.00 -7.53 -12.20
CA ILE A 5 1.77 -8.26 -11.20
C ILE A 5 1.69 -7.46 -9.91
N ASP A 6 0.89 -7.93 -8.97
CA ASP A 6 0.77 -7.27 -7.68
C ASP A 6 2.07 -7.41 -6.88
N LEU A 7 2.55 -6.28 -6.37
CA LEU A 7 3.52 -6.27 -5.29
C LEU A 7 2.69 -6.48 -4.04
N SER A 8 2.91 -7.59 -3.33
CA SER A 8 2.14 -7.88 -2.12
C SER A 8 2.37 -6.78 -1.10
N SER A 9 1.40 -5.87 -1.00
CA SER A 9 1.33 -4.84 0.02
C SER A 9 0.57 -5.48 1.18
N GLY A 10 1.26 -5.72 2.30
CA GLY A 10 0.63 -6.20 3.51
C GLY A 10 -0.42 -5.21 3.97
N GLY A 11 -1.68 -5.48 3.64
CA GLY A 11 -2.80 -4.56 3.83
C GLY A 11 -2.99 -4.20 5.30
N GLY A 12 -2.84 -2.91 5.61
CA GLY A 12 -3.26 -2.28 6.86
C GLY A 12 -2.14 -2.09 7.89
N PHE A 13 -2.21 -0.96 8.62
CA PHE A 13 -1.32 -0.62 9.74
C PHE A 13 -1.22 -1.74 10.80
N SER A 14 -2.23 -2.61 10.89
CA SER A 14 -2.27 -3.76 11.81
C SER A 14 -1.55 -5.01 11.29
N ASN A 15 -1.22 -5.08 9.99
CA ASN A 15 -0.66 -6.28 9.34
C ASN A 15 0.75 -6.08 8.72
N TRP A 16 1.52 -5.17 9.32
CA TRP A 16 2.94 -4.86 9.05
C TRP A 16 3.92 -6.04 9.10
N LYS A 17 3.46 -7.25 9.44
CA LYS A 17 4.27 -8.48 9.36
C LYS A 17 4.47 -8.97 7.93
N GLN A 18 3.64 -8.54 6.97
CA GLN A 18 3.79 -9.00 5.60
C GLN A 18 4.92 -8.21 4.92
N MET A 19 6.00 -8.93 4.62
CA MET A 19 7.11 -8.43 3.82
C MET A 19 6.58 -8.09 2.42
N CYS A 20 6.92 -6.91 1.91
CA CYS A 20 6.74 -6.58 0.51
C CYS A 20 7.55 -7.57 -0.31
N ARG A 21 6.84 -8.42 -1.06
CA ARG A 21 7.41 -9.36 -2.02
C ARG A 21 6.59 -9.36 -3.29
N ILE A 22 7.26 -9.58 -4.41
CA ILE A 22 6.58 -9.79 -5.69
C ILE A 22 5.86 -11.14 -5.69
N GLY A 23 4.66 -11.18 -6.26
CA GLY A 23 3.99 -12.45 -6.54
C GLY A 23 4.79 -13.24 -7.58
N ARG A 24 5.38 -14.39 -7.19
CA ARG A 24 6.18 -15.24 -8.11
C ARG A 24 5.36 -15.98 -9.17
N THR A 25 4.04 -15.83 -9.17
CA THR A 25 3.16 -16.43 -10.17
C THR A 25 3.37 -15.73 -11.51
N LYS A 26 4.00 -16.43 -12.47
CA LYS A 26 4.20 -15.90 -13.82
C LYS A 26 2.86 -15.76 -14.55
N PRO A 27 2.48 -14.55 -15.02
CA PRO A 27 1.28 -14.38 -15.83
C PRO A 27 1.36 -15.20 -17.12
N ALA A 28 0.28 -15.91 -17.47
CA ALA A 28 0.24 -16.77 -18.67
C ALA A 28 0.58 -16.00 -19.95
N ILE A 29 0.25 -14.70 -20.00
CA ILE A 29 0.52 -13.85 -21.17
C ILE A 29 2.02 -13.59 -21.40
N ILE A 30 2.84 -13.72 -20.35
CA ILE A 30 4.29 -13.50 -20.39
C ILE A 30 5.03 -14.80 -20.75
N ASP A 31 4.37 -15.96 -20.66
CA ASP A 31 4.99 -17.28 -20.78
C ASP A 31 5.73 -17.52 -22.10
N HIS A 32 5.23 -16.93 -23.19
CA HIS A 32 5.85 -17.02 -24.52
C HIS A 32 7.01 -16.04 -24.76
N TYR A 33 7.19 -15.05 -23.89
CA TYR A 33 8.13 -13.95 -24.08
C TYR A 33 9.30 -13.99 -23.10
N MET A 34 9.09 -14.62 -21.94
CA MET A 34 10.08 -14.69 -20.88
C MET A 34 10.13 -16.10 -20.32
N SER A 35 11.32 -16.68 -20.32
CA SER A 35 11.58 -18.00 -19.75
C SER A 35 11.28 -18.01 -18.25
N GLY A 36 11.03 -19.20 -17.69
CA GLY A 36 10.82 -19.33 -16.24
C GLY A 36 12.02 -18.89 -15.40
N THR A 37 13.24 -19.05 -15.93
CA THR A 37 14.48 -18.62 -15.27
C THR A 37 14.62 -17.10 -15.27
N GLU A 38 14.41 -16.43 -16.41
CA GLU A 38 14.43 -14.96 -16.49
C GLU A 38 13.35 -14.32 -15.61
N TRP A 39 12.17 -14.94 -15.54
CA TRP A 39 11.10 -14.48 -14.63
C TRP A 39 11.50 -14.60 -13.16
N THR A 40 12.20 -15.69 -12.80
CA THR A 40 12.66 -15.90 -11.42
C THR A 40 13.74 -14.89 -11.05
N GLU A 41 14.69 -14.64 -11.97
CA GLU A 41 15.74 -13.64 -11.81
C GLU A 41 15.14 -12.23 -11.64
N PHE A 42 14.21 -11.84 -12.52
CA PHE A 42 13.46 -10.59 -12.38
C PHE A 42 12.76 -10.47 -11.02
N CYS A 43 12.12 -11.55 -10.54
CA CYS A 43 11.47 -11.54 -9.24
C CYS A 43 12.47 -11.40 -8.08
N ASP A 44 13.64 -12.04 -8.19
CA ASP A 44 14.70 -11.98 -7.18
C ASP A 44 15.31 -10.56 -7.12
N ASP A 45 15.53 -9.91 -8.26
CA ASP A 45 16.03 -8.53 -8.34
C ASP A 45 15.04 -7.54 -7.69
N ILE A 46 13.74 -7.70 -7.96
CA ILE A 46 12.69 -6.88 -7.33
C ILE A 46 12.61 -7.14 -5.81
N ASP A 47 12.72 -8.40 -5.38
CA ASP A 47 12.75 -8.76 -3.95
C ASP A 47 13.99 -8.15 -3.25
N GLU A 48 15.15 -8.10 -3.93
CA GLU A 48 16.39 -7.47 -3.45
C GLU A 48 16.22 -5.95 -3.31
N ALA A 49 15.65 -5.27 -4.31
CA ALA A 49 15.35 -3.83 -4.26
C ALA A 49 14.34 -3.48 -3.13
N LEU A 50 13.46 -4.41 -2.77
CA LEU A 50 12.50 -4.29 -1.67
C LEU A 50 13.08 -4.68 -0.29
N GLU A 51 14.28 -5.26 -0.21
CA GLU A 51 14.89 -5.69 1.06
C GLU A 51 15.11 -4.53 2.05
N PRO A 52 15.62 -3.34 1.65
CA PRO A 52 15.80 -2.20 2.54
C PRO A 52 14.48 -1.74 3.17
N LEU A 53 13.39 -1.83 2.40
CA LEU A 53 12.05 -1.47 2.86
C LEU A 53 11.52 -2.48 3.87
N ASN A 54 11.67 -3.78 3.60
CA ASN A 54 11.31 -4.86 4.53
C ASN A 54 12.10 -4.80 5.84
N ARG A 55 13.36 -4.36 5.77
CA ARG A 55 14.19 -4.12 6.95
C ARG A 55 13.71 -2.87 7.70
N ALA A 56 13.41 -1.78 7.00
CA ALA A 56 12.97 -0.53 7.60
C ALA A 56 11.59 -0.63 8.28
N SER A 57 10.64 -1.33 7.69
CA SER A 57 9.29 -1.49 8.24
C SER A 57 9.29 -2.22 9.60
N LYS A 58 10.15 -3.22 9.79
CA LYS A 58 10.30 -3.91 11.08
C LYS A 58 10.78 -2.98 12.19
N TYR A 59 11.72 -2.09 11.88
CA TYR A 59 12.26 -1.15 12.86
C TYR A 59 11.31 0.03 13.10
N SER A 60 10.51 0.43 12.11
CA SER A 60 9.61 1.58 12.23
C SER A 60 8.53 1.36 13.28
N THR A 61 7.92 0.18 13.31
CA THR A 61 6.86 -0.09 14.29
C THR A 61 7.41 -0.16 15.71
N ILE A 62 8.59 -0.76 15.90
CA ILE A 62 9.25 -0.81 17.21
C ILE A 62 9.61 0.62 17.66
N ALA A 63 10.20 1.42 16.77
CA ALA A 63 10.57 2.80 17.07
C ALA A 63 9.34 3.65 17.43
N PHE A 64 8.24 3.52 16.67
CA PHE A 64 6.99 4.23 16.95
C PHE A 64 6.40 3.84 18.31
N PHE A 65 6.36 2.54 18.62
CA PHE A 65 5.86 2.07 19.92
C PHE A 65 6.69 2.59 21.09
N VAL A 66 8.02 2.55 20.99
CA VAL A 66 8.94 3.08 22.01
C VAL A 66 8.73 4.59 22.19
N ALA A 67 8.61 5.35 21.09
CA ALA A 67 8.34 6.79 21.13
C ALA A 67 6.98 7.09 21.78
N PHE A 68 5.94 6.33 21.46
CA PHE A 68 4.60 6.48 22.03
C PHE A 68 4.58 6.22 23.54
N VAL A 69 5.19 5.12 24.00
CA VAL A 69 5.29 4.79 25.43
C VAL A 69 6.10 5.86 26.18
N SER A 70 7.22 6.31 25.61
CA SER A 70 8.03 7.40 26.17
C SER A 70 7.22 8.69 26.34
N ALA A 71 6.41 9.05 25.35
CA ALA A 71 5.55 10.23 25.40
C ALA A 71 4.47 10.12 26.49
N ILE A 72 3.83 8.95 26.65
CA ILE A 72 2.84 8.71 27.71
C ILE A 72 3.49 8.83 29.09
N ILE A 73 4.63 8.18 29.31
CA ILE A 73 5.36 8.27 30.58
C ILE A 73 5.69 9.72 30.90
N SER A 74 6.21 10.46 29.92
CA SER A 74 6.53 11.89 30.06
C SER A 74 5.29 12.72 30.43
N MET A 75 4.13 12.44 29.83
CA MET A 75 2.87 13.10 30.19
C MET A 75 2.40 12.77 31.61
N ILE A 76 2.56 11.52 32.07
CA ILE A 76 2.18 11.12 33.44
C ILE A 76 3.06 11.85 34.46
N PHE A 77 4.38 11.89 34.25
CA PHE A 77 5.28 12.64 35.12
C PHE A 77 4.94 14.15 35.14
N PHE A 78 4.62 14.72 33.97
CA PHE A 78 4.19 16.10 33.87
C PHE A 78 2.88 16.36 34.64
N ALA A 79 1.89 15.47 34.53
CA ALA A 79 0.64 15.59 35.29
C ALA A 79 0.89 15.50 36.80
N ILE A 80 1.69 14.53 37.26
CA ILE A 80 2.03 14.37 38.69
C ILE A 80 2.68 15.64 39.24
N THR A 81 3.62 16.25 38.50
CA THR A 81 4.30 17.48 38.94
C THR A 81 3.39 18.71 38.96
N ILE A 82 2.34 18.77 38.13
CA ILE A 82 1.32 19.82 38.21
C ILE A 82 0.42 19.60 39.43
N PHE A 83 -0.08 18.37 39.62
CA PHE A 83 -1.00 18.05 40.71
C PHE A 83 -0.35 18.13 42.09
N SER A 84 0.96 17.85 42.21
CA SER A 84 1.67 18.03 43.48
C SER A 84 1.69 19.49 43.93
N LYS A 85 1.96 20.43 43.01
CA LYS A 85 1.97 21.87 43.32
C LYS A 85 0.59 22.45 43.65
N GLN A 86 -0.49 21.83 43.17
CA GLN A 86 -1.84 22.32 43.44
C GLN A 86 -2.28 22.05 44.88
N LYS A 87 -1.74 21.01 45.53
CA LYS A 87 -2.07 20.67 46.92
C LYS A 87 -1.62 21.75 47.91
N ASP A 88 -0.51 22.43 47.64
CA ASP A 88 0.02 23.49 48.51
C ASP A 88 -0.79 24.80 48.45
N LEU A 89 -1.68 24.93 47.45
CA LEU A 89 -2.56 26.10 47.29
C LEU A 89 -3.98 25.87 47.82
N MET A 90 -4.33 24.66 48.26
CA MET A 90 -5.58 24.44 48.98
C MET A 90 -5.37 24.64 50.48
N PRO A 91 -6.11 25.54 51.14
CA PRO A 91 -6.00 25.74 52.58
C PRO A 91 -6.33 24.43 53.30
N SER A 92 -5.42 24.01 54.18
CA SER A 92 -5.48 22.79 54.96
C SER A 92 -6.84 22.60 55.63
N PHE A 93 -7.54 21.52 55.30
CA PHE A 93 -8.57 20.98 56.17
C PHE A 93 -7.87 20.01 57.13
N ASP A 94 -7.77 20.43 58.38
CA ASP A 94 -6.89 19.86 59.40
C ASP A 94 -7.20 18.39 59.74
N GLY A 95 -6.13 17.61 59.93
CA GLY A 95 -6.11 16.51 60.89
C GLY A 95 -6.14 15.09 60.33
N THR A 96 -5.00 14.57 59.89
CA THR A 96 -4.43 13.31 60.42
C THR A 96 -3.00 13.12 59.91
N SER A 97 -2.06 13.04 60.86
CA SER A 97 -0.66 12.70 60.72
C SER A 97 -0.47 11.33 60.06
N PHE A 98 0.07 11.30 58.84
CA PHE A 98 0.63 10.10 58.24
C PHE A 98 2.11 10.38 57.96
N ASP A 99 2.90 10.17 59.01
CA ASP A 99 4.32 10.51 59.08
C ASP A 99 5.16 9.71 58.06
N ASP A 100 5.81 10.46 57.16
CA ASP A 100 7.28 10.57 57.05
C ASP A 100 8.12 9.33 56.67
N ASN A 101 7.87 8.70 55.51
CA ASN A 101 8.89 7.77 54.99
C ASN A 101 9.01 7.65 53.46
N PHE A 102 8.65 8.71 52.73
CA PHE A 102 9.13 8.88 51.34
C PHE A 102 10.33 9.83 51.38
N GLY A 103 11.53 9.24 51.28
CA GLY A 103 12.82 9.92 51.47
C GLY A 103 12.91 11.26 50.73
N SER A 104 13.40 12.27 51.45
CA SER A 104 13.58 13.62 50.94
C SER A 104 14.48 13.60 49.72
N PHE A 105 13.86 13.82 48.56
CA PHE A 105 14.54 14.22 47.36
C PHE A 105 14.79 15.72 47.52
N ASP A 106 15.77 16.07 48.36
CA ASP A 106 16.02 17.42 48.89
C ASP A 106 15.99 18.51 47.78
N ASP A 107 14.88 19.25 47.75
CA ASP A 107 14.62 20.70 47.66
C ASP A 107 15.51 21.68 46.86
N ASP A 108 16.65 21.28 46.28
CA ASP A 108 17.54 22.19 45.55
C ASP A 108 17.16 22.35 44.05
N PHE A 109 16.12 21.65 43.60
CA PHE A 109 15.53 21.81 42.27
C PHE A 109 14.47 22.91 42.26
N GLY A 110 14.94 24.16 42.23
CA GLY A 110 14.07 25.34 42.17
C GLY A 110 12.96 25.25 41.07
N PRO A 111 11.80 25.87 41.32
CA PRO A 111 10.54 25.67 40.59
C PRO A 111 10.51 25.89 39.07
N PRO A 112 11.48 26.55 38.38
CA PRO A 112 11.49 26.58 36.91
C PRO A 112 12.09 25.33 36.27
N ARG A 113 13.09 24.68 36.90
CA ARG A 113 13.97 23.72 36.19
C ARG A 113 13.24 22.46 35.74
N GLY A 114 12.38 21.89 36.58
CA GLY A 114 11.63 20.66 36.24
C GLY A 114 10.73 20.79 35.01
N ILE A 115 10.15 21.98 34.80
CA ILE A 115 9.28 22.26 33.65
C ILE A 115 10.10 22.23 32.34
N PHE A 116 11.29 22.83 32.33
CA PHE A 116 12.18 22.83 31.16
C PHE A 116 12.67 21.43 30.80
N TYR A 117 12.95 20.57 31.77
CA TYR A 117 13.34 19.18 31.51
C TYR A 117 12.21 18.37 30.85
N GLY A 118 10.96 18.54 31.32
CA GLY A 118 9.79 17.88 30.73
C GLY A 118 9.59 18.27 29.26
N PHE A 119 9.61 19.58 28.96
CA PHE A 119 9.51 20.06 27.57
C PHE A 119 10.70 19.62 26.71
N GLY A 120 11.91 19.56 27.28
CA GLY A 120 13.11 19.09 26.60
C GLY A 120 12.98 17.64 26.12
N ILE A 121 12.48 16.74 26.97
CA ILE A 121 12.29 15.32 26.63
C ILE A 121 11.26 15.15 25.51
N ILE A 122 10.14 15.88 25.59
CA ILE A 122 9.11 15.86 24.55
C ILE A 122 9.70 16.33 23.22
N PHE A 123 10.44 17.45 23.24
CA PHE A 123 11.05 18.01 22.03
C PHE A 123 12.05 17.05 21.38
N VAL A 124 12.92 16.41 22.17
CA VAL A 124 13.87 15.40 21.68
C VAL A 124 13.13 14.20 21.08
N THR A 125 12.07 13.73 21.73
CA THR A 125 11.26 12.60 21.22
C THR A 125 10.60 12.94 19.89
N VAL A 126 10.08 14.16 19.73
CA VAL A 126 9.51 14.66 18.48
C VAL A 126 10.58 14.72 17.38
N ILE A 127 11.77 15.26 17.66
CA ILE A 127 12.87 15.33 16.69
C ILE A 127 13.25 13.92 16.20
N ILE A 128 13.43 12.98 17.12
CA ILE A 128 13.79 11.59 16.77
C ILE A 128 12.70 10.97 15.90
N SER A 129 11.43 11.20 16.23
CA SER A 129 10.28 10.67 15.46
C SER A 129 10.23 11.25 14.04
N VAL A 130 10.46 12.55 13.89
CA VAL A 130 10.52 13.22 12.59
C VAL A 130 11.70 12.72 11.77
N ALA A 131 12.91 12.70 12.34
CA ALA A 131 14.11 12.21 11.66
C ALA A 131 13.95 10.76 11.18
N PHE A 132 13.32 9.93 12.01
CA PHE A 132 13.01 8.55 11.65
C PHE A 132 12.02 8.47 10.49
N THR A 133 10.93 9.24 10.54
CA THR A 133 9.93 9.31 9.46
C THR A 133 10.55 9.76 8.13
N CYS A 134 11.40 10.78 8.17
CA CYS A 134 12.13 11.26 6.99
C CYS A 134 13.08 10.20 6.42
N ASN A 135 13.82 9.49 7.28
CA ASN A 135 14.72 8.41 6.84
C ASN A 135 13.96 7.25 6.20
N THR A 136 12.80 6.86 6.76
CA THR A 136 11.96 5.84 6.13
C THR A 136 11.37 6.29 4.80
N GLY A 137 10.99 7.57 4.68
CA GLY A 137 10.50 8.14 3.43
C GLY A 137 11.58 8.16 2.34
N TYR A 138 12.82 8.54 2.70
CA TYR A 138 13.95 8.49 1.77
C TYR A 138 14.24 7.08 1.27
N LYS A 139 14.24 6.08 2.16
CA LYS A 139 14.43 4.68 1.77
C LYS A 139 13.31 4.15 0.89
N TRP A 140 12.05 4.55 1.16
CA TRP A 140 10.91 4.21 0.32
C TRP A 140 11.10 4.75 -1.10
N GLN A 141 11.46 6.03 -1.21
CA GLN A 141 11.70 6.66 -2.51
C GLN A 141 12.82 5.94 -3.27
N LYS A 142 13.94 5.67 -2.61
CA LYS A 142 15.07 4.96 -3.22
C LYS A 142 14.69 3.57 -3.71
N SER A 143 14.03 2.75 -2.90
CA SER A 143 13.57 1.42 -3.34
C SER A 143 12.59 1.50 -4.51
N SER A 144 11.78 2.57 -4.61
CA SER A 144 10.91 2.78 -5.75
C SER A 144 11.70 3.09 -7.03
N GLU A 145 12.73 3.94 -6.93
CA GLU A 145 13.64 4.26 -8.04
C GLU A 145 14.37 2.99 -8.52
N ASP A 146 14.89 2.17 -7.60
CA ASP A 146 15.57 0.91 -7.92
C ASP A 146 14.63 -0.08 -8.65
N ILE A 147 13.35 -0.18 -8.24
CA ILE A 147 12.34 -1.02 -8.93
C ILE A 147 12.03 -0.49 -10.33
N GLU A 148 11.90 0.83 -10.49
CA GLU A 148 11.68 1.47 -11.79
C GLU A 148 12.86 1.22 -12.73
N GLU A 149 14.10 1.29 -12.22
CA GLU A 149 15.33 0.96 -12.96
C GLU A 149 15.33 -0.50 -13.42
N ILE A 150 15.05 -1.46 -12.54
CA ILE A 150 14.95 -2.88 -12.89
C ILE A 150 13.88 -3.12 -13.95
N CYS A 151 12.72 -2.47 -13.83
CA CYS A 151 11.65 -2.56 -14.83
C CYS A 151 12.09 -1.98 -16.18
N ALA A 152 12.79 -0.85 -16.18
CA ALA A 152 13.31 -0.22 -17.39
C ALA A 152 14.34 -1.12 -18.08
N GLU A 153 15.32 -1.63 -17.34
CA GLU A 153 16.35 -2.55 -17.88
C GLU A 153 15.74 -3.83 -18.44
N THR A 154 14.77 -4.42 -17.73
CA THR A 154 14.06 -5.63 -18.19
C THR A 154 13.27 -5.36 -19.47
N SER A 155 12.68 -4.17 -19.61
CA SER A 155 11.97 -3.74 -20.83
C SER A 155 12.92 -3.56 -22.01
N GLU A 156 14.12 -3.03 -21.79
CA GLU A 156 15.14 -2.88 -22.83
C GLU A 156 15.66 -4.24 -23.33
N ARG A 157 15.82 -5.21 -22.42
CA ARG A 157 16.24 -6.58 -22.76
C ARG A 157 15.17 -7.33 -23.57
N GLN A 158 13.89 -6.99 -23.40
CA GLN A 158 12.75 -7.69 -24.01
C GLN A 158 11.93 -6.75 -24.92
N PRO A 159 12.26 -6.59 -26.21
CA PRO A 159 11.65 -5.58 -27.09
C PRO A 159 10.13 -5.74 -27.32
N ARG A 160 9.55 -6.87 -26.90
CA ARG A 160 8.12 -7.16 -27.00
C ARG A 160 7.35 -6.91 -25.70
N LEU A 161 8.05 -6.70 -24.59
CA LEU A 161 7.49 -6.47 -23.26
C LEU A 161 7.92 -5.08 -22.76
N SER A 162 7.01 -4.38 -22.09
CA SER A 162 7.31 -3.14 -21.38
C SER A 162 6.76 -3.23 -19.98
N PHE A 163 7.62 -3.05 -18.99
CA PHE A 163 7.30 -3.12 -17.56
C PHE A 163 7.18 -1.70 -17.01
N HIS A 164 6.05 -1.40 -16.38
CA HIS A 164 5.76 -0.09 -15.80
C HIS A 164 5.33 -0.25 -14.36
N VAL A 165 6.02 0.44 -13.46
CA VAL A 165 5.60 0.55 -12.07
C VAL A 165 4.39 1.49 -12.01
N ARG A 166 3.31 1.05 -11.38
CA ARG A 166 2.07 1.81 -11.22
C ARG A 166 1.67 1.88 -9.77
N PHE A 167 1.04 3.00 -9.42
CA PHE A 167 0.46 3.27 -8.11
C PHE A 167 -1.02 3.58 -8.30
N GLU A 168 -1.87 2.70 -7.81
CA GLU A 168 -3.30 2.96 -7.75
C GLU A 168 -3.70 3.28 -6.32
N ARG A 169 -4.43 4.38 -6.13
CA ARG A 169 -5.03 4.73 -4.85
C ARG A 169 -6.52 4.45 -4.92
N TYR A 170 -6.96 3.48 -4.13
CA TYR A 170 -8.36 3.14 -3.97
C TYR A 170 -8.90 3.79 -2.69
N TYR A 171 -10.08 4.39 -2.79
CA TYR A 171 -10.83 4.86 -1.63
C TYR A 171 -12.00 3.91 -1.43
N THR A 172 -12.00 3.19 -0.32
CA THR A 172 -13.12 2.35 0.09
C THR A 172 -13.91 3.09 1.16
N PHE A 173 -15.22 3.22 0.96
CA PHE A 173 -16.14 3.83 1.92
C PHE A 173 -16.93 2.71 2.58
N HIS A 174 -16.82 2.59 3.90
CA HIS A 174 -17.61 1.63 4.68
C HIS A 174 -18.32 2.37 5.82
N GLY A 175 -19.58 2.73 5.59
CA GLY A 175 -20.30 3.67 6.46
C GLY A 175 -19.68 5.07 6.39
N ASP A 176 -19.39 5.65 7.56
CA ASP A 176 -18.76 6.98 7.70
C ASP A 176 -17.23 6.94 7.64
N GLU A 177 -16.62 5.75 7.53
CA GLU A 177 -15.16 5.60 7.45
C GLU A 177 -14.69 5.52 5.99
N ALA A 178 -13.85 6.49 5.60
CA ALA A 178 -13.10 6.45 4.34
C ALA A 178 -11.71 5.82 4.59
N LYS A 179 -11.43 4.68 3.94
CA LYS A 179 -10.11 4.02 3.97
C LYS A 179 -9.43 4.17 2.63
N SER A 180 -8.24 4.78 2.64
CA SER A 180 -7.37 4.89 1.48
C SER A 180 -6.41 3.71 1.44
N HIS A 181 -6.41 2.98 0.34
CA HIS A 181 -5.48 1.90 0.05
C HIS A 181 -4.61 2.32 -1.12
N VAL A 182 -3.29 2.25 -0.96
CA VAL A 182 -2.35 2.43 -2.06
C VAL A 182 -1.86 1.04 -2.47
N ASN A 183 -2.22 0.62 -3.67
CA ASN A 183 -1.74 -0.61 -4.27
C ASN A 183 -0.63 -0.27 -5.26
N GLN A 184 0.54 -0.86 -5.05
CA GLN A 184 1.64 -0.80 -6.00
C GLN A 184 1.66 -2.11 -6.79
N TYR A 185 1.77 -2.02 -8.11
CA TYR A 185 1.83 -3.18 -8.98
C TYR A 185 2.70 -2.85 -10.19
N ILE A 186 3.22 -3.90 -10.83
CA ILE A 186 3.95 -3.80 -12.07
C ILE A 186 2.97 -4.16 -13.20
N GLU A 187 2.74 -3.21 -14.09
CA GLU A 187 1.96 -3.38 -15.29
C GLU A 187 2.89 -3.82 -16.43
N VAL A 188 2.60 -4.96 -17.06
CA VAL A 188 3.36 -5.48 -18.20
C VAL A 188 2.52 -5.30 -19.45
N LEU A 189 3.04 -4.53 -20.41
CA LEU A 189 2.43 -4.27 -21.70
C LEU A 189 3.12 -5.10 -22.78
N ILE A 190 2.35 -5.75 -23.63
CA ILE A 190 2.88 -6.47 -24.80
C ILE A 190 2.77 -5.57 -26.02
N ASN A 191 3.92 -5.23 -26.60
CA ASN A 191 3.95 -4.46 -27.83
C ASN A 191 3.63 -5.39 -29.02
N GLN A 192 2.43 -5.22 -29.59
CA GLN A 192 1.97 -5.99 -30.75
C GLN A 192 2.39 -5.35 -32.09
N GLN A 193 3.00 -4.17 -32.09
CA GLN A 193 3.31 -3.44 -33.33
C GLN A 193 4.28 -4.18 -34.27
N GLY A 194 4.99 -5.20 -33.80
CA GLY A 194 5.86 -6.04 -34.62
C GLY A 194 5.23 -7.31 -35.22
N MET A 195 3.95 -7.64 -34.93
CA MET A 195 3.32 -8.83 -35.54
C MET A 195 2.67 -8.54 -36.91
N HIS A 196 2.61 -7.27 -37.34
CA HIS A 196 2.25 -6.92 -38.72
C HIS A 196 3.46 -6.88 -39.65
N THR A 197 4.53 -7.63 -39.35
CA THR A 197 5.53 -7.95 -40.36
C THR A 197 4.90 -8.90 -41.35
N GLU A 198 4.37 -8.28 -42.41
CA GLU A 198 4.48 -8.78 -43.76
C GLU A 198 3.91 -10.20 -43.91
N LEU A 199 2.58 -10.26 -44.00
CA LEU A 199 1.97 -11.26 -44.87
C LEU A 199 2.70 -11.14 -46.21
N GLU A 200 3.62 -12.08 -46.45
CA GLU A 200 4.20 -12.36 -47.75
C GLU A 200 3.05 -12.23 -48.76
N PRO A 201 3.17 -11.44 -49.84
CA PRO A 201 2.08 -11.22 -50.78
C PRO A 201 1.69 -12.56 -51.39
N VAL A 202 0.71 -13.22 -50.77
CA VAL A 202 0.08 -14.42 -51.31
C VAL A 202 -0.50 -13.98 -52.64
N ALA A 203 0.04 -14.57 -53.72
CA ALA A 203 -0.39 -14.30 -55.08
C ALA A 203 -1.91 -14.27 -55.17
N PRO A 204 -2.50 -13.40 -56.02
CA PRO A 204 -3.94 -13.21 -56.12
C PRO A 204 -4.63 -14.52 -56.51
N TYR A 205 -5.11 -15.26 -55.50
CA TYR A 205 -6.06 -16.33 -55.70
C TYR A 205 -7.43 -15.69 -55.94
N ALA A 206 -8.06 -16.12 -57.03
CA ALA A 206 -9.30 -15.60 -57.56
C ALA A 206 -10.42 -15.53 -56.50
N PRO A 207 -11.30 -14.50 -56.57
CA PRO A 207 -12.40 -14.35 -55.64
C PRO A 207 -13.41 -15.48 -55.81
N ALA A 208 -13.40 -16.46 -54.91
CA ALA A 208 -14.56 -17.29 -54.65
C ALA A 208 -15.55 -16.45 -53.83
N SER A 209 -16.62 -16.03 -54.49
CA SER A 209 -17.76 -15.31 -53.95
C SER A 209 -18.39 -16.07 -52.78
N SER A 210 -18.04 -15.67 -51.55
CA SER A 210 -18.78 -16.02 -50.35
C SER A 210 -19.71 -14.86 -49.97
N PRO A 211 -21.03 -15.07 -49.90
CA PRO A 211 -21.96 -14.03 -49.48
C PRO A 211 -21.88 -13.87 -47.96
N TYR A 212 -21.14 -12.85 -47.51
CA TYR A 212 -21.16 -12.45 -46.10
C TYR A 212 -22.45 -11.70 -45.84
N VAL A 213 -23.44 -12.42 -45.31
CA VAL A 213 -24.64 -11.85 -44.71
C VAL A 213 -24.20 -11.16 -43.42
N VAL A 214 -24.28 -9.83 -43.39
CA VAL A 214 -24.21 -9.06 -42.14
C VAL A 214 -25.47 -9.44 -41.34
N ALA A 215 -25.33 -10.44 -40.50
CA ALA A 215 -26.36 -10.81 -39.55
C ALA A 215 -26.47 -9.67 -38.53
N ALA A 216 -27.60 -8.97 -38.55
CA ALA A 216 -28.01 -8.12 -37.45
C ALA A 216 -27.89 -8.94 -36.16
N ILE A 217 -27.18 -8.39 -35.17
CA ILE A 217 -27.10 -8.99 -33.83
C ILE A 217 -28.55 -9.02 -33.33
N PRO A 218 -29.13 -10.21 -33.07
CA PRO A 218 -30.51 -10.28 -32.64
C PRO A 218 -30.63 -9.65 -31.24
N ASP A 219 -31.59 -8.75 -31.08
CA ASP A 219 -31.99 -8.09 -29.81
C ASP A 219 -32.21 -9.09 -28.66
N ASP A 220 -32.45 -10.37 -28.99
CA ASP A 220 -32.58 -11.48 -28.03
C ASP A 220 -31.36 -11.66 -27.12
N THR A 221 -30.16 -11.22 -27.53
CA THR A 221 -28.94 -11.41 -26.74
C THR A 221 -28.86 -10.57 -25.46
N VAL A 222 -29.40 -9.34 -25.46
CA VAL A 222 -29.33 -8.45 -24.28
C VAL A 222 -30.31 -8.89 -23.20
N GLN A 223 -31.55 -9.24 -23.58
CA GLN A 223 -32.53 -9.75 -22.64
C GLN A 223 -32.13 -11.09 -22.04
N GLN A 224 -31.52 -11.98 -22.85
CA GLN A 224 -31.02 -13.26 -22.35
C GLN A 224 -29.89 -13.06 -21.33
N ARG A 225 -28.94 -12.16 -21.60
CA ARG A 225 -27.85 -11.82 -20.66
C ARG A 225 -28.35 -11.21 -19.36
N LEU A 226 -29.37 -10.34 -19.40
CA LEU A 226 -29.99 -9.79 -18.20
C LEU A 226 -30.70 -10.87 -17.36
N LYS A 227 -31.34 -11.84 -18.02
CA LYS A 227 -32.01 -12.95 -17.34
C LYS A 227 -31.01 -13.89 -16.66
N GLU A 228 -29.92 -14.24 -17.33
CA GLU A 228 -28.84 -15.04 -16.75
C GLU A 228 -28.20 -14.33 -15.55
N LEU A 229 -28.01 -13.00 -15.63
CA LEU A 229 -27.50 -12.19 -14.53
C LEU A 229 -28.43 -12.21 -13.30
N GLU A 230 -29.75 -12.21 -13.51
CA GLU A 230 -30.72 -12.31 -12.41
C GLU A 230 -30.71 -13.68 -11.73
N GLU A 231 -30.48 -14.76 -12.48
CA GLU A 231 -30.37 -16.12 -11.94
C GLU A 231 -29.14 -16.29 -11.03
N VAL A 232 -28.00 -15.69 -11.40
CA VAL A 232 -26.76 -15.76 -10.61
C VAL A 232 -26.64 -14.68 -9.52
N LYS A 233 -27.63 -13.79 -9.38
CA LYS A 233 -27.62 -12.67 -8.43
C LYS A 233 -27.31 -13.07 -6.98
N HIS A 234 -27.74 -14.26 -6.56
CA HIS A 234 -27.51 -14.76 -5.21
C HIS A 234 -26.05 -15.19 -4.92
N LEU A 235 -25.23 -15.34 -5.96
CA LEU A 235 -23.80 -15.70 -5.86
C LEU A 235 -22.88 -14.48 -5.95
N LEU A 236 -23.41 -13.33 -6.36
CA LEU A 236 -22.67 -12.10 -6.57
C LEU A 236 -22.91 -11.13 -5.41
N THR A 237 -21.93 -10.29 -5.13
CA THR A 237 -22.14 -9.14 -4.26
C THR A 237 -22.97 -8.06 -4.99
N GLU A 238 -23.64 -7.19 -4.24
CA GLU A 238 -24.54 -6.18 -4.83
C GLU A 238 -23.80 -5.19 -5.75
N ILE A 239 -22.51 -4.94 -5.50
CA ILE A 239 -21.65 -4.10 -6.33
C ILE A 239 -21.33 -4.80 -7.66
N GLU A 240 -20.88 -6.05 -7.63
CA GLU A 240 -20.56 -6.82 -8.85
C GLU A 240 -21.79 -7.01 -9.76
N TYR A 241 -22.98 -7.21 -9.17
CA TYR A 241 -24.23 -7.28 -9.92
C TYR A 241 -24.55 -5.94 -10.60
N SER A 242 -24.38 -4.81 -9.90
CA SER A 242 -24.60 -3.47 -10.45
C SER A 242 -23.66 -3.16 -11.62
N ASP A 243 -22.38 -3.51 -11.49
CA ASP A 243 -21.37 -3.26 -12.52
C ASP A 243 -21.67 -4.08 -13.79
N LYS A 244 -21.93 -5.39 -13.63
CA LYS A 244 -22.30 -6.27 -14.75
C LYS A 244 -23.60 -5.85 -15.44
N ARG A 245 -24.59 -5.39 -14.67
CA ARG A 245 -25.85 -4.90 -15.23
C ARG A 245 -25.63 -3.64 -16.05
N THR A 246 -24.72 -2.76 -15.61
CA THR A 246 -24.37 -1.53 -16.32
C THR A 246 -23.62 -1.84 -17.62
N GLU A 247 -22.65 -2.76 -17.58
CA GLU A 247 -21.91 -3.24 -18.76
C GLU A 247 -22.84 -3.76 -19.86
N ILE A 248 -23.83 -4.61 -19.51
CA ILE A 248 -24.80 -5.15 -20.46
C ILE A 248 -25.70 -4.06 -21.06
N LEU A 249 -26.02 -3.01 -20.31
CA LEU A 249 -26.86 -1.90 -20.79
C LEU A 249 -26.09 -0.88 -21.63
N THR A 250 -24.77 -0.78 -21.47
CA THR A 250 -23.92 0.09 -22.30
C THR A 250 -23.58 -0.50 -23.67
N ASP A 251 -23.78 -1.81 -23.86
CA ASP A 251 -23.59 -2.51 -25.14
C ASP A 251 -24.77 -2.29 -26.14
N LEU A 252 -25.79 -1.52 -25.75
CA LEU A 252 -27.00 -1.16 -26.52
C LEU A 252 -26.81 0.14 -27.31
#